data_AF-A0A6P8AZX0-F1
#
_entry.id   AF-A0A6P8AZX0-F1
#
_cell.length_a   1.000
_cell.length_b   1.000
_cell.length_c   1.000
_cell.angle_alpha   90.00
_cell.angle_beta   90.00
_cell.angle_gamma   90.00
#
_symmetry.space_group_name_H-M   'P 1'
#
loop_
_entity.id
_entity.type
_entity.pdbx_description
1 polymer ?
#
loop_
_entity_poly.entity_id
_entity_poly.type
_entity_poly.pdbx_seq_one_letter_code
_entity_poly.pdbx_strand_id
1 'polypeptide(L)'
;MRLLKCLTVAQSLIGLGMARAMAQTGTETQTFTPANDLKLPYSLEAASAMVSVVMKKPAIVLENLPSLSDVKCIDGNVVLTFSNAEAAKSARDAWPKSGDFIVVMDEAPGSCSGDRERGFFLLGELIHDEEKFTITAAAEKRDPKDEVEDAVIHFTRATEVTAEQKSAIVARGGRKTLHMGPKTFKVDMSNKTLINTKPLYIHTERASFTSTIQIEGHVHFNLMKMKLKEFNIQLELDYDLDLKVQTRVNARIGIDVFSYSPLVAMISAIHIPGILNIGPRAALSLGVEVATDGPVNITASYRSTMKGAKARLDLLHKNGTKAEGWKPQTTGSADVSTRAELQLNPFTDLTVEFAIRMFGGLIDLGSGLTVRPTLINAFVFGSNFTHNGTGVQLTGPECPSSAAKGSCCLNSVWYESRFWFQVRAFVTQFYKIPLYTVTIPIHKGKCWALQEASKAVTSGNWTGPLQKPKCCLCEF
;
A
#
# COMPACT_ATOMS: atom_id res chain seq x y z
N MET A 1 36.13 15.18 19.54
CA MET A 1 34.69 15.47 19.34
C MET A 1 34.41 16.47 18.18
N ARG A 2 35.19 16.44 17.09
CA ARG A 2 34.92 17.19 15.84
C ARG A 2 35.61 16.50 14.65
N LEU A 3 35.09 15.34 14.23
CA LEU A 3 35.48 14.72 12.93
C LEU A 3 34.48 13.66 12.42
N LEU A 4 33.30 13.51 13.06
CA LEU A 4 32.30 12.48 12.71
C LEU A 4 30.97 13.05 12.16
N LYS A 5 31.01 14.20 11.46
CA LYS A 5 29.81 14.87 10.90
C LYS A 5 29.80 15.06 9.37
N CYS A 6 30.79 14.56 8.64
CA CYS A 6 30.84 14.75 7.17
C CYS A 6 30.46 13.53 6.32
N LEU A 7 30.02 12.41 6.90
CA LEU A 7 29.69 11.20 6.11
C LEU A 7 28.19 10.96 5.84
N THR A 8 27.27 11.77 6.36
CA THR A 8 25.82 11.52 6.21
C THR A 8 25.12 12.39 5.15
N VAL A 9 25.85 13.20 4.38
CA VAL A 9 25.26 14.07 3.33
C VAL A 9 25.57 13.56 1.91
N ALA A 10 26.43 12.54 1.75
CA ALA A 10 26.83 12.04 0.44
C ALA A 10 25.86 11.03 -0.22
N GLN A 11 24.85 10.51 0.49
CA GLN A 11 23.92 9.50 -0.07
C GLN A 11 22.59 10.06 -0.58
N SER A 12 22.21 11.30 -0.25
CA SER A 12 20.98 11.92 -0.79
C SER A 12 21.21 12.77 -2.04
N LEU A 13 22.47 13.03 -2.42
CA LEU A 13 22.83 13.80 -3.61
C LEU A 13 22.99 12.93 -4.88
N ILE A 14 23.06 11.62 -4.75
CA ILE A 14 23.12 10.70 -5.89
C ILE A 14 21.70 10.50 -6.49
N GLY A 15 20.65 10.56 -5.67
CA GLY A 15 19.26 10.48 -6.12
C GLY A 15 18.73 11.73 -6.85
N LEU A 16 19.23 12.93 -6.51
CA LEU A 16 18.90 14.16 -7.25
C LEU A 16 19.92 14.49 -8.36
N GLY A 17 21.15 13.99 -8.27
CA GLY A 17 22.20 14.21 -9.28
C GLY A 17 21.96 13.46 -10.59
N MET A 18 21.32 12.29 -10.55
CA MET A 18 21.02 11.52 -11.76
C MET A 18 19.80 12.05 -12.54
N ALA A 19 18.87 12.74 -11.87
CA ALA A 19 17.76 13.42 -12.55
C ALA A 19 18.21 14.67 -13.33
N ARG A 20 19.35 15.27 -12.98
CA ARG A 20 19.92 16.45 -13.68
C ARG A 20 20.97 16.12 -14.74
N ALA A 21 21.56 14.91 -14.74
CA ALA A 21 22.54 14.50 -15.74
C ALA A 21 21.93 13.77 -16.96
N MET A 22 20.62 13.53 -16.99
CA MET A 22 19.90 12.97 -18.15
C MET A 22 18.90 13.94 -18.79
N ALA A 23 19.05 15.23 -18.53
CA ALA A 23 18.56 16.25 -19.44
C ALA A 23 19.54 16.36 -20.63
N GLN A 24 19.56 15.34 -21.48
CA GLN A 24 19.99 15.59 -22.87
C GLN A 24 19.00 16.59 -23.45
N THR A 25 19.47 17.84 -23.57
CA THR A 25 19.29 18.70 -24.76
C THR A 25 18.04 18.39 -25.59
N GLY A 26 16.88 18.81 -25.09
CA GLY A 26 15.65 18.88 -25.89
C GLY A 26 15.53 20.24 -26.57
N THR A 27 16.43 20.52 -27.49
CA THR A 27 16.21 21.46 -28.60
C THR A 27 15.64 20.65 -29.77
N GLU A 28 14.57 21.15 -30.40
CA GLU A 28 13.88 20.58 -31.58
C GLU A 28 14.74 19.63 -32.42
N THR A 29 14.41 18.34 -32.47
CA THR A 29 15.06 17.42 -33.42
C THR A 29 14.06 16.36 -33.87
N GLN A 30 13.53 16.57 -35.09
CA GLN A 30 12.90 15.51 -35.89
C GLN A 30 13.84 14.31 -35.92
N THR A 31 13.48 13.21 -35.26
CA THR A 31 14.23 11.95 -35.37
C THR A 31 13.30 10.90 -35.94
N PHE A 32 13.29 10.82 -37.26
CA PHE A 32 12.70 9.70 -38.00
C PHE A 32 13.54 8.42 -37.83
N THR A 33 14.74 8.50 -37.29
CA THR A 33 15.65 7.35 -37.13
C THR A 33 15.12 6.36 -36.08
N PRO A 34 14.87 5.09 -36.45
CA PRO A 34 14.54 4.05 -35.48
C PRO A 34 15.68 3.85 -34.46
N ALA A 35 15.32 3.63 -33.20
CA ALA A 35 16.27 3.47 -32.09
C ALA A 35 15.91 2.24 -31.23
N ASN A 36 16.91 1.66 -30.59
CA ASN A 36 16.68 0.53 -29.68
C ASN A 36 16.25 1.01 -28.29
N ASP A 37 16.71 2.17 -27.85
CA ASP A 37 16.37 2.75 -26.56
C ASP A 37 15.14 3.65 -26.67
N LEU A 38 14.03 3.25 -26.06
CA LEU A 38 12.78 4.01 -26.06
C LEU A 38 12.40 4.50 -24.66
N LYS A 39 11.78 5.67 -24.60
CA LYS A 39 11.11 6.20 -23.41
C LYS A 39 9.64 6.45 -23.72
N LEU A 40 8.78 5.75 -23.00
CA LEU A 40 7.35 5.68 -23.22
C LEU A 40 6.64 6.25 -21.98
N PRO A 41 6.29 7.55 -21.96
CA PRO A 41 5.52 8.14 -20.87
C PRO A 41 4.05 7.68 -20.95
N TYR A 42 3.45 7.23 -19.85
CA TYR A 42 2.05 6.83 -19.78
C TYR A 42 1.28 7.76 -18.82
N SER A 43 0.14 8.27 -19.28
CA SER A 43 -0.82 9.02 -18.48
C SER A 43 -2.05 8.16 -18.21
N LEU A 44 -1.95 7.32 -17.17
CA LEU A 44 -3.03 6.40 -16.77
C LEU A 44 -4.13 7.15 -16.02
N GLU A 45 -5.33 6.58 -15.94
CA GLU A 45 -6.47 7.23 -15.28
C GLU A 45 -6.18 7.67 -13.84
N ALA A 46 -5.33 6.94 -13.11
CA ALA A 46 -5.07 7.17 -11.69
C ALA A 46 -3.59 7.07 -11.31
N ALA A 47 -2.67 7.16 -12.27
CA ALA A 47 -1.23 7.09 -12.06
C ALA A 47 -0.49 7.66 -13.28
N SER A 48 0.79 7.97 -13.10
CA SER A 48 1.71 8.18 -14.20
C SER A 48 2.79 7.11 -14.18
N ALA A 49 3.28 6.73 -15.36
CA ALA A 49 4.41 5.83 -15.46
C ALA A 49 5.38 6.28 -16.55
N MET A 50 6.66 6.03 -16.34
CA MET A 50 7.69 6.12 -17.35
C MET A 50 8.22 4.72 -17.58
N VAL A 51 8.05 4.22 -18.81
CA VAL A 51 8.56 2.93 -19.25
C VAL A 51 9.75 3.20 -20.18
N SER A 52 10.95 2.85 -19.72
CA SER A 52 12.15 2.89 -20.55
C SER A 52 12.48 1.46 -20.98
N VAL A 53 12.63 1.21 -22.28
CA VAL A 53 12.89 -0.13 -22.81
C VAL A 53 14.07 -0.11 -23.77
N VAL A 54 14.79 -1.23 -23.78
CA VAL A 54 15.77 -1.57 -24.82
C VAL A 54 15.13 -2.63 -25.70
N MET A 55 14.97 -2.32 -26.99
CA MET A 55 14.32 -3.18 -27.98
C MET A 55 15.34 -4.11 -28.65
N LYS A 56 14.91 -5.32 -29.03
CA LYS A 56 15.67 -6.30 -29.82
C LYS A 56 15.90 -5.85 -31.26
N LYS A 57 14.96 -5.05 -31.78
CA LYS A 57 14.99 -4.43 -33.10
C LYS A 57 14.89 -2.92 -32.95
N PRO A 58 15.48 -2.12 -33.85
CA PRO A 58 15.25 -0.69 -33.89
C PRO A 58 13.76 -0.39 -33.94
N ALA A 59 13.34 0.69 -33.29
CA ALA A 59 11.94 1.01 -33.17
C ALA A 59 11.68 2.51 -33.32
N ILE A 60 10.51 2.86 -33.86
CA ILE A 60 10.05 4.25 -33.96
C ILE A 60 8.76 4.41 -33.17
N VAL A 61 8.67 5.52 -32.43
CA VAL A 61 7.50 5.86 -31.63
C VAL A 61 6.71 6.94 -32.38
N LEU A 62 5.54 6.58 -32.90
CA LEU A 62 4.81 7.44 -33.85
C LEU A 62 4.34 8.76 -33.23
N GLU A 63 3.96 8.75 -31.95
CA GLU A 63 3.57 9.96 -31.19
C GLU A 63 4.69 11.01 -31.11
N ASN A 64 5.95 10.61 -31.32
CA ASN A 64 7.10 11.52 -31.31
C ASN A 64 7.40 12.12 -32.68
N LEU A 65 6.63 11.77 -33.72
CA LEU A 65 6.80 12.29 -35.07
C LEU A 65 5.84 13.48 -35.29
N PRO A 66 6.29 14.74 -35.13
CA PRO A 66 5.41 15.91 -35.20
C PRO A 66 4.78 16.13 -36.59
N SER A 67 5.38 15.56 -37.64
CA SER A 67 4.90 15.66 -39.01
C SER A 67 4.06 14.46 -39.47
N LEU A 68 3.76 13.51 -38.58
CA LEU A 68 2.81 12.44 -38.85
C LEU A 68 1.39 12.98 -38.65
N SER A 69 0.59 13.00 -39.71
CA SER A 69 -0.76 13.59 -39.70
C SER A 69 -1.84 12.56 -39.43
N ASP A 70 -1.66 11.32 -39.89
CA ASP A 70 -2.66 10.26 -39.76
C ASP A 70 -2.04 8.86 -39.78
N VAL A 71 -2.69 7.93 -39.10
CA VAL A 71 -2.33 6.51 -39.04
C VAL A 71 -3.59 5.68 -39.24
N LYS A 72 -3.67 4.92 -40.34
CA LYS A 72 -4.81 4.04 -40.63
C LYS A 72 -4.40 2.58 -40.66
N CYS A 73 -5.26 1.73 -40.11
CA CYS A 73 -5.15 0.29 -40.25
C CYS A 73 -6.24 -0.25 -41.16
N ILE A 74 -5.85 -0.85 -42.29
CA ILE A 74 -6.75 -1.36 -43.31
C ILE A 74 -6.21 -2.71 -43.80
N ASP A 75 -7.01 -3.76 -43.68
CA ASP A 75 -6.72 -5.10 -44.20
C ASP A 75 -5.34 -5.66 -43.81
N GLY A 76 -4.94 -5.47 -42.54
CA GLY A 76 -3.63 -5.92 -42.02
C GLY A 76 -2.44 -5.04 -42.40
N ASN A 77 -2.68 -3.92 -43.08
CA ASN A 77 -1.67 -2.91 -43.39
C ASN A 77 -1.83 -1.68 -42.50
N VAL A 78 -0.70 -1.01 -42.25
CA VAL A 78 -0.63 0.32 -41.67
C VAL A 78 -0.30 1.31 -42.76
N VAL A 79 -1.08 2.39 -42.84
CA VAL A 79 -0.85 3.53 -43.73
C VAL A 79 -0.51 4.74 -42.86
N LEU A 80 0.73 5.22 -42.99
CA LEU A 80 1.25 6.40 -42.31
C LEU A 80 1.20 7.58 -43.27
N THR A 81 0.53 8.66 -42.89
CA THR A 81 0.43 9.88 -43.69
C THR A 81 1.23 10.99 -43.04
N PHE A 82 2.06 11.68 -43.83
CA PHE A 82 2.84 12.83 -43.36
C PHE A 82 2.22 14.15 -43.81
N SER A 83 2.48 15.22 -43.06
CA SER A 83 1.94 16.55 -43.34
C SER A 83 2.65 17.28 -44.49
N ASN A 84 3.83 16.84 -44.90
CA ASN A 84 4.62 17.42 -45.97
C ASN A 84 5.60 16.42 -46.61
N ALA A 85 6.10 16.76 -47.79
CA ALA A 85 7.01 15.95 -48.59
C ALA A 85 8.36 15.71 -47.90
N GLU A 86 8.89 16.72 -47.22
CA GLU A 86 10.18 16.67 -46.54
C GLU A 86 10.18 15.63 -45.40
N ALA A 87 9.10 15.56 -44.64
CA ALA A 87 8.89 14.58 -43.59
C ALA A 87 8.77 13.16 -44.15
N ALA A 88 7.97 12.96 -45.20
CA ALA A 88 7.83 11.66 -45.86
C ALA A 88 9.17 11.18 -46.44
N LYS A 89 9.94 12.09 -47.04
CA LYS A 89 11.30 11.81 -47.53
C LYS A 89 12.25 11.47 -46.39
N SER A 90 12.21 12.20 -45.28
CA SER A 90 13.07 11.94 -44.11
C SER A 90 12.78 10.57 -43.50
N ALA A 91 11.50 10.17 -43.41
CA ALA A 91 11.11 8.84 -42.98
C ALA A 91 11.62 7.76 -43.95
N ARG A 92 11.43 7.95 -45.26
CA ARG A 92 11.93 7.01 -46.29
C ARG A 92 13.44 6.83 -46.24
N ASP A 93 14.18 7.92 -46.08
CA ASP A 93 15.64 7.88 -46.11
C ASP A 93 16.21 7.27 -44.80
N ALA A 94 15.47 7.37 -43.69
CA ALA A 94 15.87 6.83 -42.39
C ALA A 94 15.41 5.40 -42.12
N TRP A 95 14.30 4.95 -42.71
CA TRP A 95 13.69 3.65 -42.40
C TRP A 95 14.20 2.52 -43.31
N PRO A 96 14.47 1.31 -42.77
CA PRO A 96 14.82 0.15 -43.58
C PRO A 96 13.70 -0.19 -44.57
N LYS A 97 14.02 -0.27 -45.87
CA LYS A 97 13.04 -0.65 -46.92
C LYS A 97 12.39 -2.02 -46.66
N SER A 98 13.13 -2.93 -46.02
CA SER A 98 12.64 -4.26 -45.64
C SER A 98 11.52 -4.22 -44.60
N GLY A 99 11.33 -3.10 -43.90
CA GLY A 99 10.40 -3.00 -42.77
C GLY A 99 10.90 -3.63 -41.48
N ASP A 100 12.16 -4.08 -41.42
CA ASP A 100 12.69 -4.83 -40.26
C ASP A 100 13.00 -3.94 -39.05
N PHE A 101 11.97 -3.26 -38.54
CA PHE A 101 11.97 -2.40 -37.37
C PHE A 101 10.55 -2.39 -36.75
N ILE A 102 10.46 -2.02 -35.48
CA ILE A 102 9.19 -1.96 -34.75
C ILE A 102 8.60 -0.57 -34.83
N VAL A 103 7.30 -0.48 -35.05
CA VAL A 103 6.51 0.73 -34.88
C VAL A 103 5.72 0.63 -33.57
N VAL A 104 5.88 1.64 -32.71
CA VAL A 104 5.08 1.82 -31.50
C VAL A 104 3.99 2.86 -31.79
N MET A 105 2.75 2.40 -31.79
CA MET A 105 1.56 3.21 -32.06
C MET A 105 1.22 4.13 -30.89
N ASP A 106 0.43 5.17 -31.17
CA ASP A 106 -0.14 6.08 -30.15
C ASP A 106 -1.17 5.34 -29.27
N GLU A 107 -1.25 5.79 -28.01
CA GLU A 107 -2.25 5.43 -27.00
C GLU A 107 -3.63 6.08 -27.28
N ALA A 108 -3.82 6.78 -28.40
CA ALA A 108 -5.10 7.37 -28.75
C ALA A 108 -6.19 6.29 -28.95
N PRO A 109 -7.44 6.52 -28.48
CA PRO A 109 -8.56 5.63 -28.76
C PRO A 109 -8.80 5.47 -30.27
N GLY A 110 -9.18 4.27 -30.70
CA GLY A 110 -9.41 3.98 -32.12
C GLY A 110 -8.13 3.88 -32.98
N SER A 111 -6.95 3.79 -32.36
CA SER A 111 -5.71 3.47 -33.08
C SER A 111 -5.71 2.00 -33.54
N CYS A 112 -4.73 1.67 -34.38
CA CYS A 112 -4.41 0.30 -34.80
C CYS A 112 -4.25 -0.72 -33.66
N SER A 113 -4.07 -0.25 -32.43
CA SER A 113 -3.69 -1.07 -31.29
C SER A 113 -4.87 -1.52 -30.42
N GLY A 114 -6.02 -0.85 -30.53
CA GLY A 114 -7.15 -0.96 -29.61
C GLY A 114 -7.35 0.29 -28.75
N ASP A 115 -8.30 0.25 -27.81
CA ASP A 115 -8.61 1.40 -26.94
C ASP A 115 -7.50 1.65 -25.91
N ARG A 116 -6.83 2.80 -26.04
CA ARG A 116 -5.84 3.32 -25.08
C ARG A 116 -4.65 2.39 -24.82
N GLU A 117 -4.17 1.74 -25.87
CA GLU A 117 -3.00 0.87 -25.85
C GLU A 117 -1.94 1.37 -26.85
N ARG A 118 -0.67 1.40 -26.43
CA ARG A 118 0.44 1.46 -27.37
C ARG A 118 0.72 0.06 -27.90
N GLY A 119 0.35 -0.21 -29.14
CA GLY A 119 0.67 -1.46 -29.82
C GLY A 119 2.05 -1.43 -30.44
N PHE A 120 2.75 -2.56 -30.38
CA PHE A 120 4.03 -2.79 -31.02
C PHE A 120 3.78 -3.58 -32.30
N PHE A 121 4.27 -3.09 -33.43
CA PHE A 121 4.04 -3.71 -34.74
C PHE A 121 5.36 -3.89 -35.47
N LEU A 122 5.61 -5.10 -35.96
CA LEU A 122 6.67 -5.34 -36.93
C LEU A 122 6.12 -5.01 -38.32
N LEU A 123 6.85 -4.19 -39.08
CA LEU A 123 6.45 -3.86 -40.44
C LEU A 123 7.00 -4.88 -41.45
N GLY A 124 6.27 -5.05 -42.55
CA GLY A 124 6.77 -5.63 -43.78
C GLY A 124 7.40 -4.57 -44.68
N GLU A 125 7.66 -4.95 -45.93
CA GLU A 125 8.26 -4.05 -46.94
C GLU A 125 7.49 -2.72 -47.05
N LEU A 126 8.25 -1.61 -47.11
CA LEU A 126 7.70 -0.27 -47.15
C LEU A 126 7.38 0.16 -48.59
N ILE A 127 6.13 0.52 -48.83
CA ILE A 127 5.66 1.10 -50.10
C ILE A 127 5.46 2.60 -49.90
N HIS A 128 6.21 3.41 -50.66
CA HIS A 128 6.19 4.87 -50.58
C HIS A 128 5.37 5.48 -51.72
N ASP A 129 4.44 6.37 -51.40
CA ASP A 129 3.71 7.21 -52.37
C ASP A 129 4.16 8.67 -52.19
N GLU A 130 5.00 9.16 -53.11
CA GLU A 130 5.55 10.51 -53.05
C GLU A 130 4.52 11.60 -53.32
N GLU A 131 3.43 11.29 -54.04
CA GLU A 131 2.38 12.27 -54.35
C GLU A 131 1.44 12.46 -53.16
N LYS A 132 1.16 11.38 -52.44
CA LYS A 132 0.27 11.40 -51.26
C LYS A 132 1.00 11.59 -49.93
N PHE A 133 2.33 11.58 -49.94
CA PHE A 133 3.17 11.62 -48.74
C PHE A 133 2.81 10.49 -47.75
N THR A 134 2.60 9.27 -48.28
CA THR A 134 2.24 8.11 -47.48
C THR A 134 3.28 7.01 -47.53
N ILE A 135 3.36 6.26 -46.42
CA ILE A 135 4.11 5.00 -46.32
C ILE A 135 3.11 3.91 -45.93
N THR A 136 3.01 2.88 -46.75
CA THR A 136 2.15 1.73 -46.51
C THR A 136 3.01 0.49 -46.29
N ALA A 137 2.68 -0.30 -45.27
CA ALA A 137 3.35 -1.57 -45.01
C ALA A 137 2.37 -2.56 -44.38
N ALA A 138 2.58 -3.85 -44.65
CA ALA A 138 1.96 -4.90 -43.83
C ALA A 138 2.43 -4.75 -42.38
N ALA A 139 1.56 -5.02 -41.41
CA ALA A 139 1.90 -4.84 -40.00
C ALA A 139 1.43 -6.05 -39.17
N GLU A 140 2.36 -6.65 -38.43
CA GLU A 140 2.09 -7.75 -37.51
C GLU A 140 2.16 -7.23 -36.06
N LYS A 141 1.07 -7.36 -35.28
CA LYS A 141 1.08 -7.00 -33.85
C LYS A 141 2.00 -7.95 -33.09
N ARG A 142 2.90 -7.39 -32.29
CA ARG A 142 3.89 -8.12 -31.48
C ARG A 142 3.63 -7.89 -30.00
N ASP A 143 3.89 -8.91 -29.20
CA ASP A 143 3.86 -8.78 -27.74
C ASP A 143 5.15 -8.08 -27.26
N PRO A 144 5.07 -7.10 -26.32
CA PRO A 144 6.25 -6.44 -25.78
C PRO A 144 7.29 -7.41 -25.19
N LYS A 145 6.83 -8.53 -24.61
CA LYS A 145 7.71 -9.56 -24.03
C LYS A 145 8.66 -10.19 -25.06
N ASP A 146 8.26 -10.19 -26.34
CA ASP A 146 8.99 -10.83 -27.43
C ASP A 146 9.94 -9.85 -28.13
N GLU A 147 9.72 -8.55 -28.00
CA GLU A 147 10.50 -7.50 -28.68
C GLU A 147 11.41 -6.69 -27.74
N VAL A 148 11.19 -6.74 -26.43
CA VAL A 148 12.00 -6.01 -25.43
C VAL A 148 13.09 -6.91 -24.84
N GLU A 149 14.30 -6.38 -24.69
CA GLU A 149 15.43 -7.03 -24.02
C GLU A 149 15.54 -6.65 -22.55
N ASP A 150 15.28 -5.38 -22.24
CA ASP A 150 15.43 -4.80 -20.91
C ASP A 150 14.36 -3.72 -20.71
N ALA A 151 13.77 -3.66 -19.53
CA ALA A 151 12.71 -2.73 -19.20
C ALA A 151 12.90 -2.14 -17.80
N VAL A 152 12.88 -0.81 -17.73
CA VAL A 152 12.87 -0.04 -16.49
C VAL A 152 11.56 0.74 -16.41
N ILE A 153 10.78 0.50 -15.37
CA ILE A 153 9.46 1.09 -15.17
C ILE A 153 9.45 1.84 -13.86
N HIS A 154 9.17 3.13 -13.91
CA HIS A 154 8.86 3.95 -12.75
C HIS A 154 7.39 4.32 -12.79
N PHE A 155 6.65 4.07 -11.72
CA PHE A 155 5.25 4.48 -11.62
C PHE A 155 5.02 5.24 -10.32
N THR A 156 4.17 6.25 -10.38
CA THR A 156 3.89 7.08 -9.21
C THR A 156 2.45 7.59 -9.19
N ARG A 157 1.96 7.73 -7.96
CA ARG A 157 0.80 8.52 -7.57
C ARG A 157 1.26 9.75 -6.77
N ALA A 158 2.03 10.62 -7.40
CA ALA A 158 2.52 11.85 -6.77
C ALA A 158 1.45 12.96 -6.77
N THR A 159 1.45 13.73 -5.67
CA THR A 159 0.73 14.98 -5.41
C THR A 159 0.86 16.02 -6.53
N GLU A 160 -0.03 17.03 -6.53
CA GLU A 160 0.03 18.20 -7.42
C GLU A 160 1.48 18.70 -7.61
N VAL A 161 1.98 18.58 -8.84
CA VAL A 161 3.21 19.23 -9.29
C VAL A 161 3.07 20.74 -9.12
N THR A 162 4.08 21.44 -8.60
CA THR A 162 4.03 22.90 -8.52
C THR A 162 3.87 23.51 -9.90
N ALA A 163 3.36 24.74 -9.98
CA ALA A 163 3.14 25.42 -11.26
C ALA A 163 4.42 25.47 -12.13
N GLU A 164 5.61 25.51 -11.52
CA GLU A 164 6.89 25.45 -12.25
C GLU A 164 7.22 24.07 -12.85
N GLN A 165 6.80 22.97 -12.21
CA GLN A 165 6.97 21.63 -12.76
C GLN A 165 5.94 21.34 -13.84
N LYS A 166 4.72 21.88 -13.68
CA LYS A 166 3.66 21.84 -14.69
C LYS A 166 4.06 22.56 -15.96
N SER A 167 4.71 23.73 -15.87
CA SER A 167 5.21 24.44 -17.04
C SER A 167 6.36 23.71 -17.74
N ALA A 168 7.23 23.01 -17.01
CA ALA A 168 8.30 22.18 -17.60
C ALA A 168 7.78 20.90 -18.31
N ILE A 169 6.68 20.32 -17.84
CA ILE A 169 6.02 19.16 -18.47
C ILE A 169 5.22 19.59 -19.71
N VAL A 170 4.51 20.73 -19.62
CA VAL A 170 3.72 21.28 -20.74
C VAL A 170 4.61 21.84 -21.86
N ALA A 171 5.77 22.42 -21.53
CA ALA A 171 6.73 22.91 -22.52
C ALA A 171 7.38 21.80 -23.37
N ARG A 172 7.21 20.51 -23.01
CA ARG A 172 7.69 19.34 -23.76
C ARG A 172 6.63 18.69 -24.65
N GLY A 173 5.51 19.36 -24.93
CA GLY A 173 4.57 18.96 -25.99
C GLY A 173 3.61 17.81 -25.66
N GLY A 174 3.54 17.34 -24.42
CA GLY A 174 2.62 16.26 -24.02
C GLY A 174 1.24 16.76 -23.61
N ARG A 175 0.18 16.27 -24.26
CA ARG A 175 -1.22 16.40 -23.85
C ARG A 175 -1.40 16.10 -22.35
N LYS A 176 -2.22 16.92 -21.68
CA LYS A 176 -2.68 16.85 -20.27
C LYS A 176 -2.38 15.52 -19.58
N THR A 177 -1.30 15.49 -18.81
CA THR A 177 -1.11 14.50 -17.74
C THR A 177 -2.18 14.77 -16.68
N LEU A 178 -3.16 13.86 -16.54
CA LEU A 178 -4.09 13.90 -15.41
C LEU A 178 -3.33 13.43 -14.17
N HIS A 179 -2.84 14.40 -13.40
CA HIS A 179 -2.21 14.17 -12.11
C HIS A 179 -3.30 13.86 -11.08
N MET A 180 -3.24 12.69 -10.43
CA MET A 180 -4.17 12.32 -9.37
C MET A 180 -3.44 12.04 -8.07
N GLY A 181 -3.90 12.72 -7.02
CA GLY A 181 -3.35 12.71 -5.68
C GLY A 181 -3.77 11.50 -4.83
N PRO A 182 -3.47 11.54 -3.53
CA PRO A 182 -3.77 10.47 -2.57
C PRO A 182 -5.19 9.90 -2.67
N LYS A 183 -5.33 8.58 -2.50
CA LYS A 183 -6.66 7.96 -2.38
C LYS A 183 -7.06 7.86 -0.92
N THR A 184 -8.11 8.58 -0.55
CA THR A 184 -8.74 8.47 0.76
C THR A 184 -9.93 7.52 0.69
N PHE A 185 -10.06 6.63 1.67
CA PHE A 185 -11.26 5.84 1.88
C PHE A 185 -11.70 5.97 3.34
N LYS A 186 -13.02 5.86 3.53
CA LYS A 186 -13.69 6.00 4.82
C LYS A 186 -14.60 4.80 5.05
N VAL A 187 -14.56 4.26 6.26
CA VAL A 187 -15.44 3.20 6.73
C VAL A 187 -16.09 3.67 8.00
N ASP A 188 -17.40 3.47 8.10
CA ASP A 188 -18.14 3.64 9.34
C ASP A 188 -18.95 2.36 9.61
N MET A 189 -18.64 1.74 10.74
CA MET A 189 -19.35 0.59 11.30
C MET A 189 -19.91 0.92 12.69
N SER A 190 -20.10 2.20 13.01
CA SER A 190 -20.71 2.61 14.26
C SER A 190 -22.14 2.07 14.34
N ASN A 191 -22.58 1.81 15.56
CA ASN A 191 -23.86 1.20 15.91
C ASN A 191 -24.17 -0.13 15.20
N LYS A 192 -23.16 -1.02 15.04
CA LYS A 192 -23.36 -2.35 14.43
C LYS A 192 -23.12 -3.48 15.40
N THR A 193 -24.01 -4.47 15.38
CA THR A 193 -23.79 -5.72 16.11
C THR A 193 -22.98 -6.67 15.24
N LEU A 194 -21.74 -6.96 15.66
CA LEU A 194 -20.84 -7.88 14.95
C LEU A 194 -21.15 -9.34 15.27
N ILE A 195 -21.49 -9.62 16.53
CA ILE A 195 -21.83 -10.96 17.00
C ILE A 195 -23.05 -10.86 17.91
N ASN A 196 -24.02 -11.76 17.71
CA ASN A 196 -25.18 -11.92 18.57
C ASN A 196 -25.48 -13.40 18.79
N THR A 197 -24.77 -14.01 19.74
CA THR A 197 -24.94 -15.42 20.11
C THR A 197 -25.28 -15.51 21.58
N LYS A 198 -25.75 -16.69 22.03
CA LYS A 198 -26.00 -16.94 23.46
C LYS A 198 -24.77 -16.66 24.35
N PRO A 199 -23.55 -17.18 24.05
CA PRO A 199 -22.39 -16.95 24.90
C PRO A 199 -21.76 -15.55 24.73
N LEU A 200 -21.91 -14.92 23.56
CA LEU A 200 -21.18 -13.71 23.20
C LEU A 200 -22.01 -12.74 22.37
N TYR A 201 -21.97 -11.48 22.78
CA TYR A 201 -22.51 -10.34 22.06
C TYR A 201 -21.42 -9.29 21.88
N ILE A 202 -21.20 -8.81 20.66
CA ILE A 202 -20.26 -7.74 20.33
C ILE A 202 -20.99 -6.67 19.52
N HIS A 203 -20.91 -5.44 19.99
CA HIS A 203 -21.49 -4.27 19.35
C HIS A 203 -20.48 -3.15 19.25
N THR A 204 -20.38 -2.52 18.09
CA THR A 204 -19.57 -1.33 17.87
C THR A 204 -20.43 -0.11 18.09
N GLU A 205 -20.20 0.64 19.18
CA GLU A 205 -20.85 1.94 19.37
C GLU A 205 -20.24 2.99 18.44
N ARG A 206 -18.90 3.04 18.38
CA ARG A 206 -18.14 3.84 17.41
C ARG A 206 -17.16 2.93 16.69
N ALA A 207 -17.11 3.01 15.36
CA ALA A 207 -16.13 2.29 14.57
C ALA A 207 -15.91 3.01 13.25
N SER A 208 -15.20 4.12 13.31
CA SER A 208 -14.82 4.89 12.12
C SER A 208 -13.36 4.68 11.78
N PHE A 209 -13.08 4.55 10.49
CA PHE A 209 -11.74 4.43 9.96
C PHE A 209 -11.62 5.27 8.70
N THR A 210 -10.66 6.19 8.68
CA THR A 210 -10.27 6.94 7.50
C THR A 210 -8.82 6.65 7.21
N SER A 211 -8.49 6.36 5.95
CA SER A 211 -7.09 6.22 5.57
C SER A 211 -6.83 6.77 4.18
N THR A 212 -5.64 7.33 4.03
CA THR A 212 -5.14 7.89 2.79
C THR A 212 -3.88 7.14 2.40
N ILE A 213 -3.85 6.64 1.17
CA ILE A 213 -2.75 5.84 0.64
C ILE A 213 -2.14 6.51 -0.59
N GLN A 214 -0.81 6.53 -0.64
CA GLN A 214 -0.01 6.87 -1.83
C GLN A 214 0.96 5.73 -2.16
N ILE A 215 1.20 5.53 -3.45
CA ILE A 215 2.00 4.42 -3.97
C ILE A 215 2.98 4.95 -5.02
N GLU A 216 4.23 4.55 -4.90
CA GLU A 216 5.29 4.71 -5.90
C GLU A 216 5.98 3.37 -6.09
N GLY A 217 6.51 3.11 -7.28
CA GLY A 217 7.37 1.95 -7.47
C GLY A 217 8.32 2.05 -8.65
N HIS A 218 9.28 1.14 -8.60
CA HIS A 218 10.36 0.99 -9.56
C HIS A 218 10.55 -0.49 -9.87
N VAL A 219 10.63 -0.83 -11.15
CA VAL A 219 10.95 -2.17 -11.61
C VAL A 219 12.03 -2.12 -12.66
N HIS A 220 13.02 -3.01 -12.56
CA HIS A 220 14.00 -3.27 -13.59
C HIS A 220 13.99 -4.77 -13.93
N PHE A 221 13.55 -5.10 -15.13
CA PHE A 221 13.51 -6.47 -15.63
C PHE A 221 14.36 -6.63 -16.89
N ASN A 222 15.31 -7.55 -16.84
CA ASN A 222 16.08 -7.95 -18.01
C ASN A 222 15.39 -9.18 -18.63
N LEU A 223 14.62 -8.97 -19.69
CA LEU A 223 13.86 -10.02 -20.38
C LEU A 223 14.79 -11.00 -21.09
N MET A 224 15.87 -10.52 -21.71
CA MET A 224 16.83 -11.40 -22.39
C MET A 224 17.42 -12.46 -21.46
N LYS A 225 17.73 -12.10 -20.21
CA LYS A 225 18.25 -13.02 -19.18
C LYS A 225 17.15 -13.58 -18.27
N MET A 226 15.89 -13.25 -18.53
CA MET A 226 14.73 -13.61 -17.69
C MET A 226 14.96 -13.31 -16.20
N LYS A 227 15.57 -12.16 -15.90
CA LYS A 227 16.02 -11.81 -14.54
C LYS A 227 15.42 -10.48 -14.08
N LEU A 228 14.62 -10.55 -13.03
CA LEU A 228 14.17 -9.39 -12.25
C LEU A 228 15.35 -8.85 -11.44
N LYS A 229 15.80 -7.65 -11.78
CA LYS A 229 16.98 -7.01 -11.19
C LYS A 229 16.62 -6.20 -9.96
N GLU A 230 15.56 -5.41 -10.08
CA GLU A 230 15.03 -4.59 -9.00
C GLU A 230 13.51 -4.60 -9.06
N PHE A 231 12.87 -4.65 -7.90
CA PHE A 231 11.44 -4.38 -7.78
C PHE A 231 11.17 -3.80 -6.41
N ASN A 232 10.87 -2.50 -6.39
CA ASN A 232 10.57 -1.77 -5.17
C ASN A 232 9.20 -1.10 -5.24
N ILE A 233 8.44 -1.16 -4.14
CA ILE A 233 7.19 -0.42 -3.95
C ILE A 233 7.30 0.39 -2.67
N GLN A 234 7.05 1.68 -2.75
CA GLN A 234 6.92 2.55 -1.59
C GLN A 234 5.46 2.88 -1.35
N LEU A 235 5.01 2.65 -0.12
CA LEU A 235 3.70 3.00 0.40
C LEU A 235 3.84 4.15 1.38
N GLU A 236 3.04 5.20 1.21
CA GLU A 236 2.82 6.21 2.23
C GLU A 236 1.38 6.12 2.75
N LEU A 237 1.24 6.10 4.07
CA LEU A 237 0.00 5.84 4.78
C LEU A 237 -0.29 6.90 5.84
N ASP A 238 -1.46 7.50 5.73
CA ASP A 238 -2.13 8.19 6.82
C ASP A 238 -3.35 7.38 7.26
N TYR A 239 -3.65 7.37 8.56
CA TYR A 239 -4.93 6.85 9.04
C TYR A 239 -5.42 7.54 10.31
N ASP A 240 -6.74 7.48 10.51
CA ASP A 240 -7.45 7.83 11.74
C ASP A 240 -8.46 6.71 12.02
N LEU A 241 -8.29 6.03 13.16
CA LEU A 241 -9.10 4.91 13.61
C LEU A 241 -9.72 5.30 14.94
N ASP A 242 -11.05 5.27 15.05
CA ASP A 242 -11.79 5.50 16.28
C ASP A 242 -12.72 4.33 16.56
N LEU A 243 -12.49 3.63 17.66
CA LEU A 243 -13.20 2.43 18.06
C LEU A 243 -13.75 2.56 19.47
N LYS A 244 -15.00 2.15 19.63
CA LYS A 244 -15.67 1.91 20.91
C LYS A 244 -16.52 0.65 20.76
N VAL A 245 -16.09 -0.42 21.41
CA VAL A 245 -16.67 -1.75 21.33
C VAL A 245 -17.27 -2.11 22.67
N GLN A 246 -18.55 -2.48 22.67
CA GLN A 246 -19.24 -3.09 23.79
C GLN A 246 -19.28 -4.61 23.57
N THR A 247 -18.78 -5.36 24.53
CA THR A 247 -18.78 -6.82 24.54
C THR A 247 -19.55 -7.31 25.75
N ARG A 248 -20.49 -8.23 25.56
CA ARG A 248 -21.18 -8.95 26.63
C ARG A 248 -20.91 -10.43 26.47
N VAL A 249 -20.31 -11.01 27.50
CA VAL A 249 -20.04 -12.42 27.61
C VAL A 249 -20.97 -13.00 28.68
N ASN A 250 -21.68 -14.07 28.35
CA ASN A 250 -22.68 -14.69 29.24
C ASN A 250 -22.23 -16.05 29.82
N ALA A 251 -21.05 -16.54 29.43
CA ALA A 251 -20.50 -17.82 29.83
C ALA A 251 -18.97 -17.77 29.84
N ARG A 252 -18.30 -18.77 30.41
CA ARG A 252 -16.85 -18.92 30.27
C ARG A 252 -16.47 -19.09 28.80
N ILE A 253 -15.50 -18.31 28.32
CA ILE A 253 -14.96 -18.40 26.96
C ILE A 253 -13.44 -18.55 27.07
N GLY A 254 -12.87 -19.52 26.33
CA GLY A 254 -11.42 -19.62 26.14
C GLY A 254 -10.87 -18.45 25.33
N ILE A 255 -9.60 -18.48 24.93
CA ILE A 255 -9.12 -17.48 23.96
C ILE A 255 -9.77 -17.80 22.61
N ASP A 256 -10.71 -16.94 22.21
CA ASP A 256 -11.28 -16.96 20.87
C ASP A 256 -11.02 -15.62 20.18
N VAL A 257 -10.70 -15.69 18.89
CA VAL A 257 -10.51 -14.53 18.02
C VAL A 257 -11.71 -14.41 17.10
N PHE A 258 -12.44 -13.32 17.24
CA PHE A 258 -13.57 -12.99 16.39
C PHE A 258 -13.17 -11.88 15.42
N SER A 259 -13.21 -12.14 14.12
CA SER A 259 -12.86 -11.15 13.09
C SER A 259 -14.02 -10.93 12.12
N TYR A 260 -14.22 -9.68 11.75
CA TYR A 260 -15.17 -9.21 10.76
C TYR A 260 -14.41 -8.39 9.71
N SER A 261 -14.57 -8.72 8.43
CA SER A 261 -13.89 -8.04 7.32
C SER A 261 -14.88 -7.17 6.53
N PRO A 262 -15.22 -5.96 7.04
CA PRO A 262 -16.26 -5.10 6.49
C PRO A 262 -15.97 -4.51 5.12
N LEU A 263 -14.70 -4.30 4.78
CA LEU A 263 -14.31 -3.52 3.61
C LEU A 263 -13.21 -4.20 2.82
N VAL A 264 -13.47 -4.30 1.53
CA VAL A 264 -12.45 -4.40 0.49
C VAL A 264 -12.64 -3.23 -0.46
N ALA A 265 -11.66 -2.34 -0.52
CA ALA A 265 -11.64 -1.23 -1.47
C ALA A 265 -10.62 -1.55 -2.57
N MET A 266 -11.08 -1.55 -3.82
CA MET A 266 -10.18 -1.52 -4.96
C MET A 266 -9.58 -0.12 -5.06
N ILE A 267 -8.26 -0.07 -5.06
CA ILE A 267 -7.53 1.14 -5.43
C ILE A 267 -7.30 1.02 -6.93
N SER A 268 -7.41 2.13 -7.69
CA SER A 268 -7.30 2.06 -9.14
C SER A 268 -6.04 1.30 -9.57
N ALA A 269 -6.17 0.45 -10.57
CA ALA A 269 -5.05 -0.33 -11.07
C ALA A 269 -4.02 0.57 -11.79
N ILE A 270 -2.77 0.14 -11.78
CA ILE A 270 -1.74 0.65 -12.69
C ILE A 270 -1.64 -0.38 -13.80
N HIS A 271 -2.25 -0.07 -14.94
CA HIS A 271 -2.35 -0.99 -16.06
C HIS A 271 -1.68 -0.39 -17.29
N ILE A 272 -0.56 -0.97 -17.68
CA ILE A 272 0.14 -0.74 -18.93
C ILE A 272 -0.02 -2.04 -19.73
N PRO A 273 -0.88 -2.05 -20.76
CA PRO A 273 -1.18 -3.24 -21.55
C PRO A 273 0.09 -3.99 -22.00
N GLY A 274 0.07 -5.31 -21.87
CA GLY A 274 1.20 -6.18 -22.25
C GLY A 274 2.47 -6.05 -21.40
N ILE A 275 2.61 -5.02 -20.54
CA ILE A 275 3.86 -4.69 -19.84
C ILE A 275 3.72 -4.84 -18.32
N LEU A 276 2.76 -4.14 -17.71
CA LEU A 276 2.62 -4.07 -16.25
C LEU A 276 1.16 -3.98 -15.84
N ASN A 277 0.73 -4.84 -14.92
CA ASN A 277 -0.55 -4.74 -14.26
C ASN A 277 -0.34 -4.85 -12.75
N ILE A 278 -0.64 -3.78 -12.04
CA ILE A 278 -0.67 -3.75 -10.58
C ILE A 278 -2.10 -3.49 -10.15
N GLY A 279 -2.70 -4.45 -9.48
CA GLY A 279 -4.01 -4.35 -8.83
C GLY A 279 -3.84 -4.11 -7.32
N PRO A 280 -3.79 -2.85 -6.86
CA PRO A 280 -3.77 -2.55 -5.44
C PRO A 280 -5.15 -2.73 -4.81
N ARG A 281 -5.20 -3.41 -3.67
CA ARG A 281 -6.39 -3.61 -2.86
C ARG A 281 -6.11 -3.20 -1.42
N ALA A 282 -7.03 -2.43 -0.83
CA ALA A 282 -7.04 -2.19 0.61
C ALA A 282 -8.15 -3.05 1.25
N ALA A 283 -7.82 -3.76 2.31
CA ALA A 283 -8.76 -4.54 3.11
C ALA A 283 -8.68 -4.08 4.57
N LEU A 284 -9.86 -3.85 5.16
CA LEU A 284 -9.98 -3.54 6.58
C LEU A 284 -10.71 -4.70 7.26
N SER A 285 -10.15 -5.18 8.37
CA SER A 285 -10.82 -6.12 9.28
C SER A 285 -10.83 -5.56 10.68
N LEU A 286 -11.95 -5.71 11.37
CA LEU A 286 -12.09 -5.41 12.79
C LEU A 286 -12.20 -6.74 13.52
N GLY A 287 -11.50 -6.89 14.64
CA GLY A 287 -11.63 -8.08 15.44
C GLY A 287 -11.56 -7.79 16.93
N VAL A 288 -11.98 -8.77 17.69
CA VAL A 288 -11.91 -8.79 19.14
C VAL A 288 -11.41 -10.16 19.54
N GLU A 289 -10.36 -10.16 20.34
CA GLU A 289 -9.94 -11.33 21.08
C GLU A 289 -10.49 -11.23 22.50
N VAL A 290 -11.11 -12.30 22.98
CA VAL A 290 -11.71 -12.35 24.32
C VAL A 290 -11.36 -13.66 25.00
N ALA A 291 -11.08 -13.60 26.30
CA ALA A 291 -10.95 -14.75 27.18
C ALA A 291 -11.48 -14.37 28.56
N THR A 292 -12.38 -15.16 29.15
CA THR A 292 -12.92 -14.87 30.49
C THR A 292 -13.40 -16.11 31.21
N ASP A 293 -13.30 -16.10 32.54
CA ASP A 293 -13.74 -17.16 33.43
C ASP A 293 -15.26 -17.16 33.71
N GLY A 294 -15.97 -16.07 33.40
CA GLY A 294 -17.40 -15.93 33.69
C GLY A 294 -18.11 -14.78 32.96
N PRO A 295 -19.38 -14.53 33.30
CA PRO A 295 -20.18 -13.49 32.64
C PRO A 295 -19.66 -12.08 32.95
N VAL A 296 -19.51 -11.27 31.90
CA VAL A 296 -18.94 -9.91 32.01
C VAL A 296 -19.45 -9.00 30.89
N ASN A 297 -19.75 -7.74 31.22
CA ASN A 297 -19.92 -6.68 30.23
C ASN A 297 -18.69 -5.79 30.22
N ILE A 298 -18.24 -5.44 29.03
CA ILE A 298 -17.00 -4.71 28.81
C ILE A 298 -17.25 -3.65 27.76
N THR A 299 -16.74 -2.45 27.99
CA THR A 299 -16.69 -1.40 26.99
C THR A 299 -15.24 -0.98 26.83
N ALA A 300 -14.66 -1.23 25.66
CA ALA A 300 -13.31 -0.79 25.33
C ALA A 300 -13.37 0.30 24.27
N SER A 301 -12.58 1.36 24.44
CA SER A 301 -12.47 2.41 23.43
C SER A 301 -11.02 2.78 23.19
N TYR A 302 -10.67 3.04 21.93
CA TYR A 302 -9.40 3.65 21.59
C TYR A 302 -9.49 4.43 20.29
N ARG A 303 -8.69 5.47 20.20
CA ARG A 303 -8.42 6.18 18.95
C ARG A 303 -6.94 6.07 18.63
N SER A 304 -6.61 5.77 17.39
CA SER A 304 -5.24 5.71 16.89
C SER A 304 -5.12 6.50 15.60
N THR A 305 -4.14 7.39 15.53
CA THR A 305 -3.86 8.18 14.33
C THR A 305 -2.41 8.01 13.88
N MET A 306 -2.19 8.15 12.58
CA MET A 306 -0.87 8.10 11.96
C MET A 306 -0.80 9.09 10.80
N LYS A 307 0.35 9.76 10.67
CA LYS A 307 0.64 10.70 9.59
C LYS A 307 2.03 10.48 9.02
N GLY A 308 2.13 10.45 7.69
CA GLY A 308 3.38 10.39 6.95
C GLY A 308 4.18 9.10 7.16
N ALA A 309 3.51 8.00 7.51
CA ALA A 309 4.19 6.72 7.69
C ALA A 309 4.57 6.14 6.33
N LYS A 310 5.83 5.71 6.18
CA LYS A 310 6.36 5.18 4.92
C LYS A 310 6.82 3.75 5.09
N ALA A 311 6.49 2.90 4.13
CA ALA A 311 7.04 1.56 4.02
C ALA A 311 7.62 1.37 2.62
N ARG A 312 8.89 0.97 2.55
CA ARG A 312 9.53 0.53 1.31
C ARG A 312 9.56 -0.98 1.31
N LEU A 313 8.98 -1.59 0.29
CA LEU A 313 8.99 -3.01 0.01
C LEU A 313 10.00 -3.28 -1.10
N ASP A 314 11.03 -4.08 -0.83
CA ASP A 314 11.90 -4.67 -1.84
C ASP A 314 11.42 -6.11 -2.08
N LEU A 315 10.84 -6.35 -3.25
CA LEU A 315 10.19 -7.62 -3.56
C LEU A 315 11.19 -8.76 -3.80
N LEU A 316 12.48 -8.46 -3.93
CA LEU A 316 13.54 -9.43 -4.14
C LEU A 316 14.32 -9.74 -2.85
N HIS A 317 14.51 -8.72 -2.00
CA HIS A 317 15.38 -8.84 -0.82
C HIS A 317 14.68 -8.36 0.45
N LYS A 318 14.44 -9.28 1.39
CA LYS A 318 13.85 -8.96 2.70
C LYS A 318 14.58 -7.84 3.46
N ASN A 319 15.91 -7.72 3.27
CA ASN A 319 16.74 -6.73 3.96
C ASN A 319 16.64 -5.32 3.31
N GLY A 320 16.12 -5.22 2.08
CA GLY A 320 15.82 -3.96 1.42
C GLY A 320 14.49 -3.35 1.89
N THR A 321 13.65 -4.14 2.54
CA THR A 321 12.34 -3.74 3.05
C THR A 321 12.45 -3.03 4.39
N LYS A 322 11.87 -1.83 4.48
CA LYS A 322 12.04 -0.91 5.62
C LYS A 322 10.76 -0.12 5.92
N ALA A 323 10.66 0.36 7.14
CA ALA A 323 9.56 1.18 7.65
C ALA A 323 10.10 2.43 8.35
N GLU A 324 9.54 3.59 8.02
CA GLU A 324 9.96 4.90 8.55
C GLU A 324 8.73 5.73 8.95
N GLY A 325 8.88 6.60 9.96
CA GLY A 325 7.80 7.51 10.38
C GLY A 325 6.65 6.86 11.17
N TRP A 326 6.72 5.57 11.49
CA TRP A 326 5.66 4.85 12.22
C TRP A 326 5.62 5.25 13.70
N LYS A 327 4.88 6.31 14.02
CA LYS A 327 4.68 6.81 15.39
C LYS A 327 3.19 7.02 15.64
N PRO A 328 2.43 5.97 16.01
CA PRO A 328 1.00 6.12 16.23
C PRO A 328 0.75 7.02 17.44
N GLN A 329 -0.18 7.96 17.32
CA GLN A 329 -0.73 8.68 18.46
C GLN A 329 -1.98 7.96 18.91
N THR A 330 -2.06 7.62 20.19
CA THR A 330 -3.13 6.74 20.68
C THR A 330 -3.65 7.20 22.02
N THR A 331 -4.97 7.17 22.15
CA THR A 331 -5.68 7.24 23.44
C THR A 331 -6.58 6.03 23.58
N GLY A 332 -6.83 5.57 24.80
CA GLY A 332 -7.71 4.43 25.03
C GLY A 332 -8.17 4.28 26.47
N SER A 333 -9.24 3.51 26.65
CA SER A 333 -9.82 3.15 27.94
C SER A 333 -10.55 1.81 27.83
N ALA A 334 -10.71 1.13 28.96
CA ALA A 334 -11.59 -0.02 29.06
C ALA A 334 -12.31 -0.01 30.41
N ASP A 335 -13.60 -0.32 30.38
CA ASP A 335 -14.49 -0.37 31.52
C ASP A 335 -15.14 -1.76 31.61
N VAL A 336 -15.23 -2.32 32.82
CA VAL A 336 -15.75 -3.67 33.07
C VAL A 336 -16.84 -3.61 34.15
N SER A 337 -17.94 -4.36 33.96
CA SER A 337 -19.12 -4.28 34.84
C SER A 337 -19.02 -5.11 36.13
N THR A 338 -18.19 -6.14 36.16
CA THR A 338 -18.19 -7.17 37.20
C THR A 338 -16.77 -7.64 37.54
N ARG A 339 -16.63 -8.39 38.65
CA ARG A 339 -15.39 -9.05 39.03
C ARG A 339 -15.26 -10.36 38.25
N ALA A 340 -14.34 -10.41 37.28
CA ALA A 340 -14.03 -11.59 36.50
C ALA A 340 -12.59 -11.50 35.98
N GLU A 341 -11.90 -12.63 35.89
CA GLU A 341 -10.65 -12.67 35.14
C GLU A 341 -10.95 -12.56 33.65
N LEU A 342 -10.31 -11.60 32.99
CA LEU A 342 -10.67 -11.22 31.63
C LEU A 342 -9.47 -10.70 30.86
N GLN A 343 -9.38 -11.12 29.61
CA GLN A 343 -8.62 -10.45 28.57
C GLN A 343 -9.57 -10.03 27.43
N LEU A 344 -9.49 -8.76 27.02
CA LEU A 344 -10.24 -8.25 25.88
C LEU A 344 -9.33 -7.37 25.03
N ASN A 345 -9.04 -7.83 23.81
CA ASN A 345 -8.16 -7.13 22.89
C ASN A 345 -8.88 -6.80 21.58
N PRO A 346 -9.58 -5.66 21.48
CA PRO A 346 -10.03 -5.18 20.19
C PRO A 346 -8.82 -4.81 19.32
N PHE A 347 -8.87 -5.19 18.05
CA PHE A 347 -7.83 -4.91 17.07
C PHE A 347 -8.43 -4.58 15.70
N THR A 348 -7.64 -3.92 14.87
CA THR A 348 -7.96 -3.69 13.46
C THR A 348 -6.81 -4.19 12.62
N ASP A 349 -7.10 -4.82 11.49
CA ASP A 349 -6.13 -5.09 10.43
C ASP A 349 -6.42 -4.20 9.23
N LEU A 350 -5.51 -3.30 8.92
CA LEU A 350 -5.46 -2.66 7.61
C LEU A 350 -4.41 -3.36 6.76
N THR A 351 -4.84 -4.00 5.68
CA THR A 351 -3.93 -4.61 4.71
C THR A 351 -4.01 -3.87 3.38
N VAL A 352 -2.86 -3.39 2.89
CA VAL A 352 -2.70 -2.92 1.53
C VAL A 352 -1.89 -3.95 0.78
N GLU A 353 -2.50 -4.57 -0.22
CA GLU A 353 -1.90 -5.63 -1.01
C GLU A 353 -1.87 -5.28 -2.49
N PHE A 354 -0.93 -5.88 -3.20
CA PHE A 354 -0.66 -5.67 -4.62
C PHE A 354 -0.63 -7.04 -5.30
N ALA A 355 -1.56 -7.26 -6.22
CA ALA A 355 -1.43 -8.31 -7.22
C ALA A 355 -0.66 -7.72 -8.41
N ILE A 356 0.47 -8.32 -8.76
CA ILE A 356 1.41 -7.77 -9.72
C ILE A 356 1.62 -8.79 -10.83
N ARG A 357 1.37 -8.38 -12.06
CA ARG A 357 1.68 -9.16 -13.27
C ARG A 357 2.49 -8.32 -14.23
N MET A 358 3.52 -8.92 -14.84
CA MET A 358 4.33 -8.24 -15.86
C MET A 358 4.51 -9.08 -17.10
N PHE A 359 4.60 -8.41 -18.25
CA PHE A 359 4.92 -9.01 -19.54
C PHE A 359 4.08 -10.25 -19.87
N GLY A 360 2.75 -10.12 -19.77
CA GLY A 360 1.83 -11.23 -20.03
C GLY A 360 1.87 -12.36 -18.99
N GLY A 361 2.43 -12.12 -17.80
CA GLY A 361 2.46 -13.10 -16.70
C GLY A 361 3.81 -13.78 -16.49
N LEU A 362 4.89 -13.33 -17.16
CA LEU A 362 6.26 -13.82 -16.89
C LEU A 362 6.68 -13.60 -15.44
N ILE A 363 6.15 -12.54 -14.83
CA ILE A 363 6.22 -12.30 -13.39
C ILE A 363 4.79 -12.25 -12.87
N ASP A 364 4.46 -13.07 -11.86
CA ASP A 364 3.23 -13.00 -11.08
C ASP A 364 3.60 -13.02 -9.60
N LEU A 365 3.38 -11.89 -8.92
CA LEU A 365 3.78 -11.67 -7.53
C LEU A 365 2.62 -11.08 -6.73
N GLY A 366 2.53 -11.50 -5.47
CA GLY A 366 1.74 -10.82 -4.46
C GLY A 366 2.67 -10.10 -3.48
N SER A 367 2.34 -8.88 -3.08
CA SER A 367 3.05 -8.22 -1.98
C SER A 367 2.13 -7.32 -1.20
N GLY A 368 2.55 -6.87 -0.02
CA GLY A 368 1.75 -5.92 0.73
C GLY A 368 2.27 -5.59 2.10
N LEU A 369 1.47 -4.80 2.79
CA LEU A 369 1.69 -4.32 4.14
C LEU A 369 0.42 -4.54 4.97
N THR A 370 0.56 -5.12 6.16
CA THR A 370 -0.50 -5.19 7.16
C THR A 370 -0.13 -4.35 8.37
N VAL A 371 -1.02 -3.45 8.75
CA VAL A 371 -0.94 -2.61 9.95
C VAL A 371 -1.98 -3.11 10.94
N ARG A 372 -1.52 -3.49 12.15
CA ARG A 372 -2.36 -4.00 13.23
C ARG A 372 -2.19 -3.17 14.50
N PRO A 373 -3.07 -2.19 14.75
CA PRO A 373 -3.31 -1.66 16.09
C PRO A 373 -4.13 -2.66 16.93
N THR A 374 -3.77 -2.82 18.20
CA THR A 374 -4.47 -3.66 19.17
C THR A 374 -4.44 -2.99 20.53
N LEU A 375 -5.60 -2.78 21.14
CA LEU A 375 -5.69 -2.35 22.53
C LEU A 375 -5.75 -3.61 23.40
N ILE A 376 -4.68 -3.91 24.11
CA ILE A 376 -4.59 -5.06 25.00
C ILE A 376 -5.10 -4.65 26.37
N ASN A 377 -6.10 -5.36 26.89
CA ASN A 377 -6.64 -5.12 28.22
C ASN A 377 -6.68 -6.42 29.00
N ALA A 378 -6.16 -6.40 30.22
CA ALA A 378 -6.20 -7.52 31.13
C ALA A 378 -6.67 -7.10 32.51
N PHE A 379 -7.64 -7.83 33.06
CA PHE A 379 -8.19 -7.69 34.39
C PHE A 379 -7.97 -9.00 35.15
N VAL A 380 -7.27 -8.95 36.28
CA VAL A 380 -6.79 -10.15 36.98
C VAL A 380 -7.09 -10.06 38.47
N PHE A 381 -7.49 -11.19 39.07
CA PHE A 381 -7.86 -11.31 40.49
C PHE A 381 -6.96 -12.35 41.18
N GLY A 382 -6.41 -12.05 42.36
CA GLY A 382 -5.88 -13.08 43.28
C GLY A 382 -4.54 -13.76 42.92
N SER A 383 -4.10 -13.72 41.64
CA SER A 383 -2.78 -14.06 41.05
C SER A 383 -2.79 -15.17 39.96
N ASN A 384 -1.93 -14.96 38.96
CA ASN A 384 -1.57 -15.79 37.80
C ASN A 384 -2.64 -16.10 36.73
N PHE A 385 -3.26 -15.05 36.16
CA PHE A 385 -3.83 -15.16 34.81
C PHE A 385 -2.70 -15.29 33.77
N THR A 386 -2.46 -16.52 33.30
CA THR A 386 -1.48 -16.80 32.23
C THR A 386 -2.24 -17.30 31.01
N HIS A 387 -2.38 -16.44 29.99
CA HIS A 387 -2.98 -16.82 28.71
C HIS A 387 -1.99 -16.56 27.58
N ASN A 388 -1.36 -17.63 27.08
CA ASN A 388 -0.33 -17.63 26.02
C ASN A 388 -0.94 -17.60 24.60
N GLY A 389 -1.92 -16.73 24.33
CA GLY A 389 -2.59 -16.66 23.02
C GLY A 389 -2.03 -15.62 22.04
N THR A 390 -1.57 -14.48 22.56
CA THR A 390 -1.36 -13.25 21.77
C THR A 390 0.08 -12.97 21.38
N GLY A 391 1.03 -13.72 21.95
CA GLY A 391 2.44 -13.35 21.93
C GLY A 391 2.77 -12.10 22.77
N VAL A 392 1.80 -11.50 23.47
CA VAL A 392 2.01 -10.39 24.40
C VAL A 392 1.89 -10.90 25.82
N GLN A 393 3.04 -10.96 26.51
CA GLN A 393 3.08 -11.32 27.92
C GLN A 393 2.50 -10.18 28.76
N LEU A 394 1.40 -10.49 29.44
CA LEU A 394 0.92 -9.71 30.57
C LEU A 394 1.95 -9.87 31.68
N THR A 395 2.52 -8.76 32.13
CA THR A 395 3.50 -8.81 33.23
C THR A 395 2.85 -8.39 34.54
N GLY A 396 1.74 -7.65 34.52
CA GLY A 396 1.17 -7.08 35.74
C GLY A 396 2.06 -5.98 36.33
N PRO A 397 1.64 -5.39 37.47
CA PRO A 397 2.37 -4.33 38.15
C PRO A 397 3.78 -4.76 38.58
N GLU A 398 4.69 -3.79 38.66
CA GLU A 398 6.00 -3.99 39.27
C GLU A 398 5.84 -4.26 40.77
N CYS A 399 6.48 -5.33 41.25
CA CYS A 399 6.40 -5.77 42.63
C CYS A 399 7.71 -5.49 43.38
N PRO A 400 7.65 -5.18 44.69
CA PRO A 400 8.84 -5.06 45.51
C PRO A 400 9.66 -6.37 45.57
N SER A 401 10.97 -6.27 45.80
CA SER A 401 11.86 -7.37 46.22
C SER A 401 11.85 -8.64 45.34
N SER A 402 12.29 -8.53 44.08
CA SER A 402 12.52 -9.67 43.14
C SER A 402 11.36 -10.64 42.92
N ALA A 403 10.17 -10.35 43.45
CA ALA A 403 8.98 -11.13 43.23
C ALA A 403 8.56 -11.04 41.76
N ALA A 404 7.97 -12.13 41.23
CA ALA A 404 7.43 -12.12 39.87
C ALA A 404 6.46 -10.95 39.70
N LYS A 405 6.50 -10.25 38.56
CA LYS A 405 5.58 -9.12 38.32
C LYS A 405 4.12 -9.58 38.46
N GLY A 406 3.28 -8.72 39.05
CA GLY A 406 1.89 -9.05 39.41
C GLY A 406 1.70 -9.97 40.62
N SER A 407 2.72 -10.68 41.11
CA SER A 407 2.58 -11.61 42.26
C SER A 407 2.31 -10.90 43.59
N CYS A 408 2.69 -9.63 43.71
CA CYS A 408 2.37 -8.78 44.87
C CYS A 408 0.88 -8.44 44.99
N CYS A 409 0.07 -8.80 44.00
CA CYS A 409 -1.38 -8.55 44.01
C CYS A 409 -2.20 -9.71 44.61
N LEU A 410 -1.64 -10.52 45.53
CA LEU A 410 -2.38 -11.55 46.28
C LEU A 410 -3.63 -10.96 46.95
N ASN A 411 -4.79 -11.61 46.78
CA ASN A 411 -6.10 -11.16 47.28
C ASN A 411 -6.51 -9.74 46.83
N SER A 412 -5.98 -9.27 45.71
CA SER A 412 -6.24 -7.95 45.17
C SER A 412 -6.54 -8.03 43.67
N VAL A 413 -6.90 -6.91 43.07
CA VAL A 413 -7.13 -6.80 41.64
C VAL A 413 -6.07 -5.95 40.99
N TRP A 414 -5.71 -6.28 39.75
CA TRP A 414 -4.96 -5.37 38.92
C TRP A 414 -5.49 -5.38 37.48
N TYR A 415 -5.26 -4.26 36.82
CA TYR A 415 -5.71 -3.95 35.47
C TYR A 415 -4.51 -3.39 34.74
N GLU A 416 -4.24 -3.91 33.56
CA GLU A 416 -3.21 -3.37 32.69
C GLU A 416 -3.80 -3.13 31.30
N SER A 417 -3.45 -1.98 30.72
CA SER A 417 -3.82 -1.67 29.34
C SER A 417 -2.61 -1.16 28.56
N ARG A 418 -2.41 -1.75 27.40
CA ARG A 418 -1.31 -1.44 26.49
C ARG A 418 -1.84 -1.33 25.08
N PHE A 419 -1.39 -0.33 24.35
CA PHE A 419 -1.57 -0.28 22.92
C PHE A 419 -0.39 -0.96 22.24
N TRP A 420 -0.66 -2.08 21.57
CA TRP A 420 0.31 -2.80 20.77
C TRP A 420 0.06 -2.49 19.29
N PHE A 421 1.11 -2.05 18.61
CA PHE A 421 1.04 -1.68 17.20
C PHE A 421 2.11 -2.40 16.42
N GLN A 422 1.69 -3.06 15.34
CA GLN A 422 2.59 -3.82 14.50
C GLN A 422 2.39 -3.49 13.02
N VAL A 423 3.50 -3.43 12.30
CA VAL A 423 3.55 -3.35 10.84
C VAL A 423 4.27 -4.57 10.33
N ARG A 424 3.65 -5.31 9.42
CA ARG A 424 4.23 -6.49 8.76
C ARG A 424 4.21 -6.29 7.25
N ALA A 425 5.35 -6.52 6.62
CA ALA A 425 5.42 -6.65 5.17
C ALA A 425 5.37 -8.12 4.77
N PHE A 426 4.83 -8.37 3.60
CA PHE A 426 4.89 -9.68 2.97
C PHE A 426 5.12 -9.55 1.47
N VAL A 427 5.80 -10.56 0.94
CA VAL A 427 5.89 -10.83 -0.50
C VAL A 427 5.60 -12.32 -0.63
N THR A 428 4.49 -12.63 -1.29
CA THR A 428 3.94 -13.97 -1.44
C THR A 428 5.03 -14.94 -1.89
N GLN A 429 5.14 -16.09 -1.23
CA GLN A 429 6.15 -17.13 -1.44
C GLN A 429 7.61 -16.78 -1.05
N PHE A 430 7.96 -15.51 -0.81
CA PHE A 430 9.34 -15.13 -0.49
C PHE A 430 9.57 -14.85 0.99
N TYR A 431 8.83 -13.92 1.58
CA TYR A 431 9.02 -13.57 2.98
C TYR A 431 7.80 -12.89 3.62
N LYS A 432 7.75 -12.98 4.95
CA LYS A 432 6.85 -12.21 5.81
C LYS A 432 7.64 -11.76 7.03
N ILE A 433 7.79 -10.45 7.21
CA ILE A 433 8.66 -9.90 8.25
C ILE A 433 7.96 -8.77 9.02
N PRO A 434 8.16 -8.66 10.34
CA PRO A 434 7.79 -7.46 11.08
C PRO A 434 8.74 -6.32 10.66
N LEU A 435 8.19 -5.17 10.28
CA LEU A 435 8.97 -3.96 9.98
C LEU A 435 9.03 -3.00 11.15
N TYR A 436 7.96 -2.96 11.94
CA TYR A 436 7.85 -2.09 13.08
C TYR A 436 6.96 -2.72 14.14
N THR A 437 7.34 -2.56 15.40
CA THR A 437 6.50 -2.95 16.54
C THR A 437 6.76 -1.97 17.67
N VAL A 438 5.68 -1.44 18.25
CA VAL A 438 5.75 -0.58 19.44
C VAL A 438 4.67 -0.99 20.42
N THR A 439 4.99 -0.85 21.70
CA THR A 439 4.04 -1.02 22.79
C THR A 439 3.99 0.27 23.59
N ILE A 440 2.81 0.88 23.68
CA ILE A 440 2.58 2.14 24.40
C ILE A 440 1.71 1.82 25.62
N PRO A 441 2.14 2.12 26.86
CA PRO A 441 1.31 1.91 28.04
C PRO A 441 0.12 2.90 28.01
N ILE A 442 -1.10 2.38 28.13
CA ILE A 442 -2.32 3.18 28.28
C ILE A 442 -2.65 3.31 29.76
N HIS A 443 -2.59 2.20 30.49
CA HIS A 443 -2.73 2.17 31.94
C HIS A 443 -1.66 1.28 32.55
N LYS A 444 -0.79 1.88 33.37
CA LYS A 444 0.19 1.11 34.16
C LYS A 444 -0.54 0.43 35.31
N GLY A 445 -0.48 -0.90 35.35
CA GLY A 445 -1.14 -1.66 36.40
C GLY A 445 -0.66 -1.28 37.78
N LYS A 446 -1.60 -1.29 38.73
CA LYS A 446 -1.39 -1.16 40.18
C LYS A 446 -2.26 -2.20 40.87
N CYS A 447 -1.84 -2.72 42.02
CA CYS A 447 -2.71 -3.55 42.84
C CYS A 447 -3.73 -2.66 43.56
N TRP A 448 -5.00 -3.07 43.56
CA TRP A 448 -6.05 -2.46 44.39
C TRP A 448 -6.64 -3.50 45.33
N ALA A 449 -6.67 -3.16 46.63
CA ALA A 449 -7.28 -4.01 47.63
C ALA A 449 -8.78 -4.19 47.35
N LEU A 450 -9.26 -5.42 47.48
CA LEU A 450 -10.70 -5.69 47.53
C LEU A 450 -11.20 -5.17 48.89
N GLN A 451 -11.93 -4.05 48.94
CA GLN A 451 -12.59 -3.66 50.18
C GLN A 451 -13.59 -4.75 50.58
N GLU A 452 -13.42 -5.29 51.78
CA GLU A 452 -14.43 -6.11 52.45
C GLU A 452 -15.67 -5.26 52.68
N ALA A 453 -16.81 -5.66 52.12
CA ALA A 453 -18.09 -5.10 52.52
C ALA A 453 -18.37 -5.56 53.95
N SER A 454 -18.08 -4.70 54.94
CA SER A 454 -18.47 -4.96 56.30
C SER A 454 -20.00 -4.99 56.39
N LYS A 455 -20.54 -6.19 56.67
CA LYS A 455 -21.90 -6.51 57.15
C LYS A 455 -23.05 -6.36 56.14
N ALA A 456 -23.36 -7.44 55.42
CA ALA A 456 -24.75 -7.84 55.14
C ALA A 456 -24.87 -9.36 54.90
N VAL A 457 -25.53 -9.98 55.88
CA VAL A 457 -26.28 -11.25 55.94
C VAL A 457 -26.38 -12.10 54.66
N THR A 458 -26.25 -13.41 54.89
CA THR A 458 -26.60 -14.58 54.05
C THR A 458 -27.72 -14.37 53.02
N SER A 459 -27.49 -14.95 51.84
CA SER A 459 -28.41 -15.19 50.69
C SER A 459 -28.51 -14.09 49.61
N GLY A 460 -28.18 -14.50 48.38
CA GLY A 460 -28.82 -14.07 47.12
C GLY A 460 -28.68 -12.61 46.64
N ASN A 461 -27.96 -12.44 45.53
CA ASN A 461 -27.95 -11.27 44.63
C ASN A 461 -27.50 -9.91 45.19
N TRP A 462 -26.41 -9.40 44.63
CA TRP A 462 -25.86 -8.08 44.93
C TRP A 462 -26.41 -7.03 43.94
N THR A 463 -26.92 -5.90 44.43
CA THR A 463 -27.46 -4.78 43.64
C THR A 463 -26.88 -3.40 44.02
N GLY A 464 -25.76 -3.35 44.75
CA GLY A 464 -25.12 -2.09 45.13
C GLY A 464 -24.37 -1.39 43.98
N PRO A 465 -24.20 -0.05 44.01
CA PRO A 465 -23.30 0.62 43.08
C PRO A 465 -21.85 0.47 43.54
N LEU A 466 -20.96 0.06 42.63
CA LEU A 466 -19.52 0.19 42.81
C LEU A 466 -19.16 1.67 42.87
N GLN A 467 -18.33 2.06 43.85
CA GLN A 467 -17.61 3.31 43.77
C GLN A 467 -16.60 3.16 42.63
N LYS A 468 -17.01 3.63 41.45
CA LYS A 468 -16.26 3.55 40.20
C LYS A 468 -14.81 4.01 40.44
N PRO A 469 -13.80 3.32 39.90
CA PRO A 469 -12.61 4.05 39.53
C PRO A 469 -13.07 5.12 38.52
N LYS A 470 -12.93 6.40 38.87
CA LYS A 470 -12.86 7.43 37.84
C LYS A 470 -11.63 7.06 37.01
N CYS A 471 -11.83 6.39 35.87
CA CYS A 471 -10.83 6.33 34.82
C CYS A 471 -10.57 7.78 34.42
N CYS A 472 -9.55 8.39 35.03
CA CYS A 472 -9.10 9.72 34.65
C CYS A 472 -8.69 9.67 33.18
N LEU A 473 -9.31 10.51 32.37
CA LEU A 473 -8.81 10.89 31.06
C LEU A 473 -7.31 11.22 31.18
N CYS A 474 -6.46 10.53 30.44
CA CYS A 474 -5.15 11.07 30.10
C CYS A 474 -5.34 11.93 28.86
N GLU A 475 -5.54 13.24 29.04
CA GLU A 475 -5.21 14.22 28.02
C GLU A 475 -3.68 14.27 27.91
N PHE A 476 -3.16 13.95 26.73
CA PHE A 476 -1.80 14.28 26.30
C PHE A 476 -1.85 14.91 24.92
#